data_AF-A0A924KSQ6-F1
#
_entry.id   AF-A0A924KSQ6-F1
#
_cell.length_a   1.000
_cell.length_b   1.000
_cell.length_c   1.000
_cell.angle_alpha   90.00
_cell.angle_beta   90.00
_cell.angle_gamma   90.00
#
_symmetry.space_group_name_H-M   'P 1'
#
loop_
_entity.id
_entity.type
_entity.pdbx_description
1 polymer ?
#
loop_
_entity_poly.entity_id
_entity_poly.type
_entity_poly.pdbx_seq_one_letter_code
_entity_poly.pdbx_strand_id
1 'polypeptide(L)'
;MRSLLCIVCMGWLTACGTLTSNNYFLSPGLTDDKTALVVTGMTAANVAATLGQPHQRVRFNNLNATAWDYRYIDSWGYIIDFSVMIGDDGRVINKISARGYADNH
;
A
#
# COMPACT_ATOMS: atom_id res chain seq x y z
N MET A 1 56.77 -13.94 -28.89
CA MET A 1 57.33 -12.71 -28.29
C MET A 1 57.15 -11.56 -29.27
N ARG A 2 56.23 -10.63 -28.95
CA ARG A 2 55.91 -9.32 -29.58
C ARG A 2 54.61 -8.85 -28.89
N SER A 3 54.63 -8.00 -27.87
CA SER A 3 54.70 -6.52 -27.90
C SER A 3 53.37 -5.91 -27.42
N LEU A 4 53.47 -4.87 -26.56
CA LEU A 4 52.48 -3.85 -26.15
C LEU A 4 51.42 -4.31 -25.13
N LEU A 5 51.46 -3.96 -23.84
CA LEU A 5 51.57 -2.65 -23.15
C LEU A 5 50.39 -1.69 -23.41
N CYS A 6 49.74 -1.29 -22.31
CA CYS A 6 48.81 -0.16 -22.10
C CYS A 6 47.33 -0.29 -22.52
N ILE A 7 46.45 -0.17 -21.51
CA ILE A 7 45.27 0.73 -21.34
C ILE A 7 44.45 0.10 -20.19
N VAL A 8 44.71 0.41 -18.92
CA VAL A 8 44.23 1.57 -18.14
C VAL A 8 42.72 1.81 -18.27
N CYS A 9 42.03 1.64 -17.14
CA CYS A 9 40.79 2.27 -16.72
C CYS A 9 39.62 2.32 -17.69
N MET A 10 38.61 1.48 -17.43
CA MET A 10 37.25 2.00 -17.38
C MET A 10 36.42 1.16 -16.43
N GLY A 11 36.40 1.62 -15.18
CA GLY A 11 35.38 1.22 -14.23
C GLY A 11 34.03 1.64 -14.78
N TRP A 12 33.15 0.67 -14.96
CA TRP A 12 31.72 0.92 -14.99
C TRP A 12 31.19 0.41 -13.65
N LEU A 13 31.32 1.28 -12.65
CA LEU A 13 30.43 1.26 -11.50
C LEU A 13 29.04 1.61 -12.04
N THR A 14 28.27 0.61 -12.45
CA THR A 14 26.82 0.74 -12.49
C THR A 14 26.31 0.73 -11.06
N ALA A 15 26.54 1.86 -10.37
CA ALA A 15 25.68 2.28 -9.28
C ALA A 15 24.32 2.56 -9.93
N CYS A 16 23.45 1.56 -9.98
CA CYS A 16 22.03 1.81 -10.14
C CYS A 16 21.64 2.60 -8.89
N GLY A 17 21.57 3.93 -9.03
CA GLY A 17 21.10 4.81 -7.99
C GLY A 17 19.69 4.36 -7.63
N THR A 18 19.53 3.69 -6.50
CA THR A 18 18.24 3.57 -5.84
C THR A 18 17.90 4.97 -5.33
N LEU A 19 17.28 5.77 -6.19
CA LEU A 19 16.45 6.87 -5.73
C LEU A 19 15.40 6.22 -4.82
N THR A 20 15.53 6.48 -3.53
CA THR A 20 14.54 6.14 -2.52
C THR A 20 13.25 6.87 -2.88
N SER A 21 12.37 6.19 -3.61
CA SER A 21 10.98 6.63 -3.72
C SER A 21 10.39 6.57 -2.32
N ASN A 22 9.87 7.69 -1.82
CA ASN A 22 9.01 7.71 -0.66
C ASN A 22 7.84 6.77 -0.97
N ASN A 23 7.91 5.54 -0.44
CA ASN A 23 6.99 4.45 -0.73
C ASN A 23 5.69 4.64 0.04
N TYR A 24 4.96 5.71 -0.24
CA TYR A 24 3.54 5.76 0.07
C TYR A 24 2.87 4.80 -0.92
N PHE A 25 2.59 3.58 -0.47
CA PHE A 25 1.80 2.60 -1.21
C PHE A 25 0.34 3.08 -1.32
N LEU A 26 0.11 4.12 -2.11
CA LEU A 26 -1.20 4.67 -2.39
C LEU A 26 -1.96 3.70 -3.30
N SER A 27 -3.20 3.37 -2.95
CA SER A 27 -4.15 2.64 -3.76
C SER A 27 -4.71 3.57 -4.85
N PRO A 28 -4.27 3.45 -6.11
CA PRO A 28 -4.68 4.38 -7.16
C PRO A 28 -6.17 4.23 -7.45
N GLY A 29 -6.89 5.35 -7.51
CA GLY A 29 -8.33 5.35 -7.81
C GLY A 29 -9.23 4.94 -6.63
N LEU A 30 -8.69 4.79 -5.42
CA LEU A 30 -9.47 4.79 -4.19
C LEU A 30 -9.83 6.24 -3.82
N THR A 31 -11.09 6.47 -3.45
CA THR A 31 -11.64 7.80 -3.13
C THR A 31 -12.53 7.72 -1.90
N ASP A 32 -12.82 8.88 -1.30
CA ASP A 32 -13.76 8.99 -0.16
C ASP A 32 -15.08 8.26 -0.47
N ASP A 33 -15.66 8.52 -1.64
CA ASP A 33 -16.92 7.90 -2.08
C ASP A 33 -16.85 6.38 -2.12
N LYS A 34 -15.75 5.80 -2.63
CA LYS A 34 -15.59 4.34 -2.67
C LYS A 34 -15.47 3.74 -1.27
N THR A 35 -14.74 4.40 -0.37
CA THR A 35 -14.61 3.91 1.02
C THR A 35 -15.93 4.02 1.79
N ALA A 36 -16.77 5.00 1.47
CA ALA A 36 -18.10 5.16 2.06
C ALA A 36 -19.06 4.01 1.70
N LEU A 37 -18.88 3.35 0.55
CA LEU A 37 -19.70 2.21 0.12
C LEU A 37 -19.47 0.95 0.98
N VAL A 38 -18.37 0.88 1.73
CA VAL A 38 -18.04 -0.29 2.55
C VAL A 38 -18.84 -0.26 3.85
N VAL A 39 -19.63 -1.30 4.08
CA VAL A 39 -20.50 -1.43 5.26
C VAL A 39 -20.27 -2.76 5.97
N THR A 40 -20.54 -2.79 7.28
CA THR A 40 -20.52 -4.03 8.07
C THR A 40 -21.46 -5.07 7.46
N GLY A 41 -21.02 -6.33 7.43
CA GLY A 41 -21.72 -7.45 6.80
C GLY A 41 -21.42 -7.64 5.31
N MET A 42 -20.81 -6.65 4.64
CA MET A 42 -20.35 -6.78 3.25
C MET A 42 -19.33 -7.91 3.14
N THR A 43 -19.37 -8.69 2.05
CA THR A 43 -18.41 -9.79 1.85
C THR A 43 -17.04 -9.24 1.46
N ALA A 44 -15.97 -9.97 1.81
CA ALA A 44 -14.60 -9.64 1.42
C ALA A 44 -14.44 -9.52 -0.11
N ALA A 45 -15.17 -10.32 -0.88
CA ALA A 45 -15.20 -10.23 -2.35
C ALA A 45 -15.78 -8.89 -2.83
N ASN A 46 -16.87 -8.42 -2.23
CA ASN A 46 -17.47 -7.13 -2.58
C ASN A 46 -16.56 -5.97 -2.15
N VAL A 47 -15.87 -6.08 -1.00
CA VAL A 47 -14.85 -5.11 -0.59
C VAL A 47 -13.73 -5.03 -1.63
N ALA A 48 -13.17 -6.19 -2.03
CA ALA A 48 -12.12 -6.25 -3.06
C ALA A 48 -12.60 -5.69 -4.41
N ALA A 49 -13.85 -5.93 -4.79
CA ALA A 49 -14.42 -5.39 -6.02
C ALA A 49 -14.61 -3.87 -5.96
N THR A 50 -14.93 -3.33 -4.77
CA THR A 50 -15.21 -1.89 -4.58
C THR A 50 -13.92 -1.10 -4.44
N LEU A 51 -13.00 -1.56 -3.59
CA LEU A 51 -11.79 -0.84 -3.20
C LEU A 51 -10.54 -1.29 -3.97
N GLY A 52 -10.58 -2.44 -4.61
CA GLY A 52 -9.39 -3.12 -5.11
C GLY A 52 -8.68 -3.95 -4.04
N GLN A 53 -7.48 -4.44 -4.39
CA GLN A 53 -6.66 -5.17 -3.45
C GLN A 53 -6.09 -4.24 -2.38
N PRO A 54 -6.07 -4.65 -1.10
CA PRO A 54 -5.40 -3.88 -0.05
C PRO A 54 -3.88 -3.92 -0.27
N HIS A 55 -3.19 -2.87 0.17
CA HIS A 55 -1.72 -2.85 0.11
C HIS A 55 -1.10 -3.74 1.20
N GLN A 56 -1.82 -3.94 2.31
CA GLN A 56 -1.39 -4.76 3.43
C GLN A 56 -2.58 -5.53 4.01
N ARG A 57 -2.31 -6.76 4.47
CA ARG A 57 -3.27 -7.57 5.25
C ARG A 57 -2.61 -8.02 6.54
N VAL A 58 -3.29 -7.80 7.68
CA VAL A 58 -2.78 -8.16 9.01
C VAL A 58 -3.79 -9.07 9.71
N ARG A 59 -3.33 -10.26 10.13
CA ARG A 59 -4.16 -11.21 10.87
C ARG A 59 -4.13 -10.88 12.37
N PHE A 60 -5.32 -10.78 12.98
CA PHE A 60 -5.52 -10.63 14.41
C PHE A 60 -6.24 -11.86 14.98
N ASN A 61 -5.45 -12.82 15.49
CA ASN A 61 -5.98 -14.10 15.96
C ASN A 61 -6.94 -13.96 17.16
N ASN A 62 -6.70 -13.03 18.07
CA ASN A 62 -7.57 -12.77 19.22
C ASN A 62 -8.93 -12.17 18.82
N LEU A 63 -9.04 -11.59 17.62
CA LEU A 63 -10.27 -10.99 17.10
C LEU A 63 -10.96 -11.87 16.05
N ASN A 64 -10.39 -13.02 15.70
CA ASN A 64 -10.85 -13.87 14.59
C ASN A 64 -11.09 -13.06 13.30
N ALA A 65 -10.16 -12.15 13.02
CA ALA A 65 -10.29 -11.18 11.93
C ALA A 65 -8.96 -10.86 11.26
N THR A 66 -9.05 -10.43 10.00
CA THR A 66 -7.92 -9.95 9.20
C THR A 66 -8.20 -8.51 8.78
N ALA A 67 -7.35 -7.57 9.19
CA ALA A 67 -7.40 -6.21 8.68
C ALA A 67 -6.89 -6.17 7.25
N TRP A 68 -7.60 -5.44 6.41
CA TRP A 68 -7.23 -5.10 5.05
C TRP A 68 -6.99 -3.60 5.03
N ASP A 69 -5.73 -3.21 4.89
CA ASP A 69 -5.31 -1.82 4.97
C ASP A 69 -5.18 -1.22 3.58
N TYR A 70 -5.68 0.01 3.47
CA TYR A 70 -5.71 0.83 2.27
C TYR A 70 -5.14 2.18 2.62
N ARG A 71 -4.42 2.78 1.66
CA ARG A 71 -3.89 4.13 1.81
C ARG A 71 -4.21 4.92 0.56
N TYR A 72 -4.77 6.12 0.68
CA TYR A 72 -5.10 6.95 -0.47
C TYR A 72 -5.04 8.44 -0.11
N ILE A 73 -5.13 9.29 -1.13
CA ILE A 73 -5.23 10.74 -0.94
C ILE A 73 -6.71 11.12 -1.06
N ASP A 74 -7.26 11.76 -0.02
CA ASP A 74 -8.65 12.23 -0.05
C ASP A 74 -8.84 13.43 -0.99
N SER A 75 -10.10 13.81 -1.19
CA SER A 75 -10.46 14.98 -2.03
C SER A 75 -9.82 16.31 -1.57
N TRP A 76 -9.27 16.39 -0.37
CA TRP A 76 -8.63 17.59 0.19
C TRP A 76 -7.09 17.50 0.18
N GLY A 77 -6.52 16.41 -0.32
CA GLY A 77 -5.08 16.22 -0.43
C GLY A 77 -4.44 15.57 0.80
N TYR A 78 -5.21 15.08 1.77
CA TYR A 78 -4.66 14.38 2.94
C TYR A 78 -4.46 12.90 2.65
N ILE A 79 -3.40 12.32 3.23
CA ILE A 79 -3.21 10.87 3.23
C ILE A 79 -4.19 10.26 4.24
N ILE A 80 -4.98 9.29 3.79
CA ILE A 80 -5.90 8.52 4.61
C ILE A 80 -5.39 7.10 4.73
N ASP A 81 -5.27 6.62 5.97
CA ASP A 81 -5.15 5.22 6.31
C ASP A 81 -6.55 4.67 6.61
N PHE A 82 -7.00 3.74 5.78
CA PHE A 82 -8.32 3.12 5.88
C PHE A 82 -8.18 1.62 6.06
N SER A 83 -8.66 1.10 7.18
CA SER A 83 -8.58 -0.32 7.52
C SER A 83 -9.98 -0.94 7.57
N VAL A 84 -10.15 -2.06 6.88
CA VAL A 84 -11.39 -2.86 6.90
C VAL A 84 -11.10 -4.18 7.62
N MET A 85 -11.83 -4.46 8.70
CA MET A 85 -11.70 -5.71 9.44
C MET A 85 -12.62 -6.76 8.83
N ILE A 86 -12.04 -7.83 8.30
CA ILE A 86 -12.76 -8.98 7.73
C ILE A 86 -12.75 -10.12 8.76
N GLY A 87 -13.92 -10.57 9.21
CA GLY A 87 -14.06 -11.73 10.08
C GLY A 87 -13.74 -13.06 9.38
N ASP A 88 -13.59 -14.13 10.16
CA ASP A 88 -13.36 -15.49 9.63
C ASP A 88 -14.52 -16.03 8.79
N ASP A 89 -15.71 -15.45 8.94
CA ASP A 89 -16.87 -15.70 8.08
C ASP A 89 -16.79 -15.00 6.71
N GLY A 90 -15.71 -14.25 6.46
CA GLY A 90 -15.46 -13.53 5.22
C GLY A 90 -16.26 -12.25 5.07
N ARG A 91 -16.79 -11.68 6.17
CA ARG A 91 -17.58 -10.44 6.15
C ARG A 91 -16.91 -9.32 6.91
N VAL A 92 -17.22 -8.08 6.53
CA VAL A 92 -16.78 -6.88 7.24
C VAL A 92 -17.41 -6.88 8.63
N ILE A 93 -16.57 -6.83 9.66
CA ILE A 93 -17.02 -6.72 11.06
C ILE A 93 -16.78 -5.31 11.62
N ASN A 94 -15.81 -4.56 11.07
CA ASN A 94 -15.50 -3.19 11.50
C ASN A 94 -14.73 -2.43 10.40
N LYS A 95 -14.68 -1.09 10.52
CA LYS A 95 -13.87 -0.20 9.68
C LYS A 95 -13.29 0.95 10.50
N ILE A 96 -12.07 1.36 10.16
CA ILE A 96 -11.35 2.45 10.81
C ILE A 96 -10.79 3.36 9.71
N SER A 97 -10.88 4.67 9.92
CA SER A 97 -10.28 5.68 9.04
C SER A 97 -9.51 6.67 9.89
N ALA A 98 -8.25 6.91 9.52
CA ALA A 98 -7.40 7.90 10.14
C ALA A 98 -6.82 8.81 9.05
N ARG A 99 -6.97 10.12 9.25
CA ARG A 99 -6.33 11.13 8.42
C ARG A 99 -4.94 11.41 8.98
N GLY A 100 -3.90 11.12 8.21
CA GLY A 100 -2.52 11.47 8.50
C GLY A 100 -2.12 12.78 7.83
N TYR A 101 -1.14 13.46 8.41
CA TYR A 101 -0.29 14.35 7.62
C TYR A 101 0.76 13.47 6.92
N ALA A 102 1.12 13.79 5.68
CA ALA A 102 2.34 13.23 5.10
C ALA A 102 3.50 13.62 6.03
N ASP A 103 3.96 12.66 6.81
CA ASP A 103 5.11 12.82 7.68
C ASP A 103 6.34 12.97 6.81
N ASN A 104 6.89 14.20 6.78
CA ASN A 104 8.20 14.50 6.23
C ASN A 104 9.25 13.68 7.00
N HIS A 105 9.59 12.51 6.49
CA HIS A 105 10.84 11.82 6.78
C HIS A 105 11.82 12.02 5.63
#